data_AF-A0A8S2YQA3-F1
#
_entry.id   AF-A0A8S2YQA3-F1
#
_cell.length_a   1.000
_cell.length_b   1.000
_cell.length_c   1.000
_cell.angle_alpha   90.00
_cell.angle_beta   90.00
_cell.angle_gamma   90.00
#
_symmetry.space_group_name_H-M   'P 1'
#
loop_
_entity.id
_entity.type
_entity.pdbx_description
1 polymer ?
#
loop_
_entity_poly.entity_id
_entity_poly.type
_entity_poly.pdbx_seq_one_letter_code
_entity_poly.pdbx_strand_id
1 'polypeptide(L)'
;QFNKQLQAWLLDKCSDNEQARKILQSSKCVLFINERYMNIPADISLPAIRTLREEITYSIDYWIVHAKLRLHKSDSNTICYVNGEEEIFQQHSTVSVDYYPPQDSSGEWTHRRKIMFVSSDKLDQICSDIEQKLKQ
;
A
#
# COMPACT_ATOMS: atom_id res chain seq x y z
N GLN A 1 22.82 5.55 -0.75
CA GLN A 1 22.78 4.55 -1.85
C GLN A 1 21.43 3.84 -1.89
N PHE A 2 20.93 3.34 -0.75
CA PHE A 2 19.63 2.66 -0.61
C PHE A 2 18.43 3.40 -1.24
N ASN A 3 18.24 4.69 -0.95
CA ASN A 3 17.12 5.47 -1.51
C ASN A 3 17.13 5.55 -3.04
N LYS A 4 18.31 5.56 -3.69
CA LYS A 4 18.40 5.62 -5.15
C LYS A 4 17.99 4.30 -5.80
N GLN A 5 18.35 3.17 -5.20
CA GLN A 5 17.96 1.84 -5.68
C GLN A 5 16.44 1.63 -5.52
N LEU A 6 15.90 2.02 -4.37
CA LEU A 6 14.46 1.95 -4.11
C LEU A 6 13.67 2.84 -5.08
N GLN A 7 14.12 4.07 -5.32
CA GLN A 7 13.48 4.97 -6.27
C GLN A 7 13.56 4.43 -7.70
N ALA A 8 14.70 3.89 -8.12
CA ALA A 8 14.84 3.26 -9.43
C ALA A 8 13.90 2.05 -9.57
N TRP A 9 13.79 1.23 -8.53
CA TRP A 9 12.86 0.09 -8.51
C TRP A 9 11.39 0.52 -8.58
N LEU A 10 10.99 1.57 -7.86
CA LEU A 10 9.63 2.13 -7.95
C LEU A 10 9.35 2.68 -9.35
N LEU A 11 10.30 3.39 -9.96
CA LEU A 11 10.15 3.92 -11.32
C LEU A 11 10.06 2.80 -12.37
N ASP A 12 10.80 1.71 -12.20
CA ASP A 12 10.69 0.51 -13.03
C ASP A 12 9.31 -0.14 -12.90
N LYS A 13 8.83 -0.35 -11.67
CA LYS A 13 7.51 -0.96 -11.42
C LYS A 13 6.35 -0.08 -11.88
N CYS A 14 6.56 1.23 -11.96
CA CYS A 14 5.58 2.20 -12.42
C CYS A 14 5.85 2.68 -13.86
N SER A 15 6.66 1.98 -14.67
CA SER A 15 7.10 2.43 -16.01
C SER A 15 5.94 2.89 -16.90
N ASP A 16 4.84 2.14 -16.85
CA ASP A 16 3.69 2.29 -17.74
C ASP A 16 2.62 3.23 -17.18
N ASN A 17 2.85 3.80 -15.99
CA ASN A 17 1.92 4.72 -15.35
C ASN A 17 2.56 6.12 -15.21
N GLU A 18 2.21 7.01 -16.15
CA GLU A 18 2.76 8.37 -16.22
C GLU A 18 2.49 9.18 -14.94
N GLN A 19 1.30 9.05 -14.37
CA GLN A 19 0.92 9.77 -13.15
C GLN A 19 1.76 9.32 -11.94
N ALA A 20 1.92 8.01 -11.74
CA ALA A 20 2.76 7.45 -10.69
C ALA A 20 4.22 7.89 -10.86
N ARG A 21 4.75 7.88 -12.09
CA ARG A 21 6.11 8.37 -12.38
C ARG A 21 6.27 9.85 -12.07
N LYS A 22 5.29 10.67 -12.44
CA LYS A 22 5.29 12.10 -12.13
C LYS A 22 5.38 12.31 -10.61
N ILE A 23 4.52 11.63 -9.83
CA ILE A 23 4.57 11.70 -8.36
C ILE A 23 5.96 11.31 -7.82
N LEU A 24 6.52 10.18 -8.27
CA LEU A 24 7.84 9.69 -7.85
C LEU A 24 9.01 10.65 -8.16
N GLN A 25 8.84 11.54 -9.15
CA GLN A 25 9.89 12.44 -9.62
C GLN A 25 9.73 13.87 -9.09
N SER A 26 8.51 14.33 -8.82
CA SER A 26 8.23 15.73 -8.47
C SER A 26 7.73 15.96 -7.05
N SER A 27 7.48 14.90 -6.28
CA SER A 27 6.83 15.01 -4.97
C SER A 27 7.68 14.45 -3.84
N LYS A 28 7.46 14.96 -2.62
CA LYS A 28 8.01 14.41 -1.39
C LYS A 28 7.17 13.21 -0.97
N CYS A 29 7.75 12.03 -1.12
CA CYS A 29 7.06 10.77 -0.83
C CYS A 29 7.64 10.08 0.40
N VAL A 30 6.78 9.40 1.16
CA VAL A 30 7.18 8.44 2.20
C VAL A 30 6.70 7.06 1.81
N LEU A 31 7.63 6.09 1.80
CA LEU A 31 7.29 4.69 1.61
C LEU A 31 6.80 4.13 2.94
N PHE A 32 5.53 3.73 2.97
CA PHE A 32 4.89 3.05 4.09
C PHE A 32 4.93 1.54 3.86
N ILE A 33 5.75 0.85 4.66
CA ILE A 33 5.85 -0.61 4.67
C ILE A 33 5.07 -1.11 5.88
N ASN A 34 3.87 -1.61 5.62
CA ASN A 34 3.01 -2.17 6.64
C ASN A 34 3.02 -3.70 6.52
N GLU A 35 3.91 -4.34 7.26
CA GLU A 35 4.08 -5.80 7.22
C GLU A 35 4.02 -6.35 8.64
N ARG A 36 3.19 -7.36 8.83
CA ARG A 36 3.03 -8.06 10.10
C ARG A 36 2.85 -9.54 9.87
N TYR A 37 3.15 -10.33 10.89
CA TYR A 37 2.78 -11.74 10.90
C TYR A 37 1.26 -11.89 10.88
N MET A 38 0.75 -12.94 10.22
CA MET A 38 -0.69 -13.18 10.07
C MET A 38 -1.45 -13.32 11.40
N ASN A 39 -0.75 -13.68 12.48
CA ASN A 39 -1.32 -13.83 13.81
C ASN A 39 -1.33 -12.52 14.62
N ILE A 40 -0.76 -11.43 14.11
CA ILE A 40 -0.82 -10.13 14.76
C ILE A 40 -2.21 -9.52 14.49
N PRO A 41 -2.98 -9.17 15.54
CA PRO A 41 -4.32 -8.61 15.41
C PRO A 41 -4.40 -7.34 14.53
N ALA A 42 -5.57 -7.16 13.90
CA ALA A 42 -5.83 -6.04 12.98
C ALA A 42 -5.84 -4.67 13.66
N ASP A 43 -6.29 -4.62 14.91
CA ASP A 43 -6.45 -3.42 15.73
C ASP A 43 -5.14 -2.68 16.04
N ILE A 44 -3.99 -3.33 15.94
CA ILE A 44 -2.67 -2.68 16.11
C ILE A 44 -2.35 -1.68 15.00
N SER A 45 -2.96 -1.82 13.82
CA SER A 45 -2.63 -1.02 12.64
C SER A 45 -2.94 0.46 12.86
N LEU A 46 -4.07 0.77 13.50
CA LEU A 46 -4.50 2.16 13.70
C LEU A 46 -3.58 2.92 14.68
N PRO A 47 -3.26 2.40 15.88
CA PRO A 47 -2.24 3.00 16.73
C PRO A 47 -0.89 3.16 16.03
N ALA A 48 -0.43 2.14 15.28
CA ALA A 48 0.85 2.20 14.57
C ALA A 48 0.89 3.32 13.53
N ILE A 49 -0.16 3.48 12.73
CA ILE A 49 -0.26 4.56 11.73
C ILE A 49 -0.27 5.94 12.41
N ARG A 50 -1.02 6.08 13.52
CA ARG A 50 -1.10 7.35 14.27
C ARG A 50 0.26 7.73 14.87
N THR A 51 0.95 6.79 15.52
CA THR A 51 2.30 7.03 16.05
C THR A 51 3.27 7.40 14.95
N LEU A 52 3.26 6.67 13.81
CA LEU A 52 4.11 7.02 12.66
C LEU A 52 3.81 8.44 12.15
N ARG A 53 2.55 8.85 12.12
CA ARG A 53 2.16 10.20 11.70
C ARG A 53 2.73 11.28 12.62
N GLU A 54 2.73 11.04 13.93
CA GLU A 54 3.28 11.95 14.94
C GLU A 54 4.81 12.07 14.84
N GLU A 55 5.50 10.96 14.53
CA GLU A 55 6.96 10.93 14.38
C GLU A 55 7.46 11.69 13.12
N ILE A 56 6.61 11.83 12.11
CA ILE A 56 6.94 12.55 10.89
C ILE A 56 6.74 14.05 11.09
N THR A 57 7.88 14.76 11.15
CA THR A 57 7.93 16.21 11.39
C THR A 57 8.09 17.06 10.13
N TYR A 58 8.17 16.44 8.95
CA TYR A 58 8.38 17.11 7.67
C TYR A 58 7.16 17.00 6.75
N SER A 59 7.06 17.92 5.79
CA SER A 59 5.99 17.94 4.80
C SER A 59 6.08 16.74 3.86
N ILE A 60 4.98 16.01 3.71
CA ILE A 60 4.83 14.90 2.76
C ILE A 60 3.71 15.26 1.79
N ASP A 61 3.91 14.97 0.51
CA ASP A 61 2.87 15.11 -0.50
C ASP A 61 2.10 13.79 -0.67
N TYR A 62 2.82 12.66 -0.68
CA TYR A 62 2.24 11.33 -0.87
C TYR A 62 2.83 10.25 0.05
N TRP A 63 1.95 9.38 0.52
CA TRP A 63 2.28 8.08 1.05
C TRP A 63 2.31 7.07 -0.09
N ILE A 64 3.41 6.33 -0.22
CA ILE A 64 3.52 5.19 -1.12
C ILE A 64 3.30 3.94 -0.27
N VAL A 65 2.21 3.24 -0.48
CA VAL A 65 1.87 2.02 0.26
C VAL A 65 2.12 0.82 -0.65
N HIS A 66 2.90 -0.13 -0.16
CA HIS A 66 3.12 -1.40 -0.86
C HIS A 66 2.26 -2.49 -0.22
N ALA A 67 1.28 -2.98 -0.96
CA ALA A 67 0.29 -3.95 -0.50
C ALA A 67 0.51 -5.33 -1.11
N LYS A 68 0.18 -6.37 -0.34
CA LYS A 68 0.18 -7.76 -0.78
C LYS A 68 -1.25 -8.25 -0.95
N LEU A 69 -1.53 -8.78 -2.13
CA LEU A 69 -2.85 -9.28 -2.49
C LEU A 69 -2.74 -10.75 -2.93
N ARG A 70 -3.81 -11.50 -2.69
CA ARG A 70 -4.03 -12.85 -3.22
C ARG A 70 -5.31 -12.85 -4.06
N LEU A 71 -5.23 -13.42 -5.25
CA LEU A 71 -6.39 -13.61 -6.14
C LEU A 71 -6.67 -15.09 -6.24
N HIS A 72 -7.93 -15.49 -6.13
CA HIS A 72 -8.29 -16.89 -6.30
C HIS A 72 -8.21 -17.29 -7.78
N LYS A 73 -7.58 -18.41 -8.10
CA LYS A 73 -7.37 -18.85 -9.51
C LYS A 73 -8.69 -19.21 -10.21
N SER A 74 -9.67 -19.77 -9.48
CA SER A 74 -10.98 -20.12 -10.04
C SER A 74 -12.02 -19.01 -9.94
N ASP A 75 -11.75 -17.95 -9.17
CA ASP A 75 -12.64 -16.81 -9.04
C ASP A 75 -11.82 -15.51 -9.03
N SER A 76 -11.71 -14.91 -10.21
CA SER A 76 -10.98 -13.66 -10.40
C SER A 76 -11.56 -12.48 -9.61
N ASN A 77 -12.80 -12.58 -9.12
CA ASN A 77 -13.43 -11.53 -8.30
C ASN A 77 -13.04 -11.64 -6.83
N THR A 78 -12.59 -12.81 -6.38
CA THR A 78 -12.12 -12.99 -5.00
C THR A 78 -10.69 -12.45 -4.88
N ILE A 79 -10.60 -11.25 -4.30
CA ILE A 79 -9.35 -10.55 -3.99
C ILE A 79 -9.23 -10.40 -2.47
N CYS A 80 -8.13 -10.89 -1.91
CA CYS A 80 -7.84 -10.74 -0.49
C CYS A 80 -6.59 -9.88 -0.30
N TYR A 81 -6.71 -8.80 0.47
CA TYR A 81 -5.54 -8.09 1.01
C TYR A 81 -4.97 -8.90 2.18
N VAL A 82 -3.64 -9.00 2.26
CA VAL A 82 -2.98 -9.67 3.39
C VAL A 82 -3.16 -8.87 4.67
N ASN A 83 -3.19 -7.54 4.57
CA ASN A 83 -3.56 -6.64 5.66
C ASN A 83 -4.88 -5.93 5.31
N GLY A 84 -5.92 -6.12 6.13
CA GLY A 84 -7.28 -5.65 5.83
C GLY A 84 -7.46 -4.12 5.73
N GLU A 85 -6.55 -3.36 6.33
CA GLU A 85 -6.48 -1.90 6.24
C GLU A 85 -5.96 -1.41 4.88
N GLU A 86 -5.17 -2.20 4.15
CA GLU A 86 -4.66 -1.83 2.82
C GLU A 86 -5.79 -1.68 1.79
N GLU A 87 -6.90 -2.37 2.02
CA GLU A 87 -8.13 -2.18 1.24
C GLU A 87 -8.69 -0.75 1.40
N ILE A 88 -8.57 -0.15 2.59
CA ILE A 88 -9.01 1.22 2.84
C ILE A 88 -8.02 2.19 2.18
N PHE A 89 -6.71 1.95 2.29
CA PHE A 89 -5.72 2.75 1.56
C PHE A 89 -5.98 2.74 0.04
N GLN A 90 -6.42 1.60 -0.52
CA GLN A 90 -6.80 1.52 -1.94
C GLN A 90 -7.95 2.47 -2.29
N GLN A 91 -8.99 2.54 -1.46
CA GLN A 91 -10.17 3.37 -1.70
C GLN A 91 -9.83 4.86 -1.78
N HIS A 92 -8.81 5.29 -1.04
CA HIS A 92 -8.31 6.67 -1.00
C HIS A 92 -7.10 6.92 -1.91
N SER A 93 -6.67 5.91 -2.67
CA SER A 93 -5.50 6.04 -3.54
C SER A 93 -5.78 6.96 -4.74
N THR A 94 -4.85 7.86 -5.00
CA THR A 94 -4.87 8.73 -6.19
C THR A 94 -4.50 7.95 -7.45
N VAL A 95 -3.52 7.06 -7.32
CA VAL A 95 -3.11 6.14 -8.38
C VAL A 95 -2.61 4.85 -7.77
N SER A 96 -2.85 3.74 -8.46
CA SER A 96 -2.43 2.40 -8.05
C SER A 96 -1.81 1.67 -9.22
N VAL A 97 -0.72 0.95 -8.96
CA VAL A 97 -0.01 0.14 -9.95
C VAL A 97 0.10 -1.29 -9.43
N ASP A 98 -0.43 -2.24 -10.20
CA ASP A 98 -0.35 -3.66 -9.89
C ASP A 98 0.86 -4.28 -10.59
N TYR A 99 1.52 -5.22 -9.91
CA TYR A 99 2.53 -6.08 -10.54
C TYR A 99 2.49 -7.49 -9.95
N TYR A 100 2.97 -8.45 -10.72
CA TYR A 100 3.00 -9.86 -10.33
C TYR A 100 4.44 -10.29 -10.05
N PRO A 101 4.78 -10.66 -8.81
CA PRO A 101 6.08 -11.26 -8.52
C PRO A 101 6.18 -12.65 -9.20
N PRO A 102 7.38 -13.22 -9.32
CA PRO A 102 7.54 -14.61 -9.74
C PRO A 102 6.66 -15.53 -8.88
N GLN A 103 5.91 -16.42 -9.54
CA GLN A 103 4.98 -17.31 -8.86
C GLN A 103 5.37 -18.76 -9.07
N ASP A 104 5.15 -19.56 -8.04
CA ASP A 104 5.00 -20.99 -8.22
C ASP A 104 3.60 -21.26 -8.80
N SER A 105 3.52 -22.12 -9.81
CA SER A 105 2.26 -22.59 -10.39
C SER A 105 1.41 -23.39 -9.40
N SER A 106 2.00 -23.85 -8.28
CA SER A 106 1.30 -24.60 -7.23
C SER A 106 0.24 -23.76 -6.48
N GLY A 107 -0.77 -24.43 -5.92
CA GLY A 107 -1.82 -23.82 -5.09
C GLY A 107 -2.96 -23.13 -5.84
N GLU A 108 -3.97 -22.67 -5.11
CA GLU A 108 -5.20 -22.06 -5.64
C GLU A 108 -5.12 -20.53 -5.75
N TRP A 109 -4.04 -19.92 -5.28
CA TRP A 109 -3.90 -18.47 -5.17
C TRP A 109 -2.81 -17.93 -6.09
N THR A 110 -3.11 -16.79 -6.70
CA THR A 110 -2.18 -15.98 -7.48
C THR A 110 -1.70 -14.81 -6.64
N HIS A 111 -0.40 -14.61 -6.53
CA HIS A 111 0.17 -13.51 -5.76
C HIS A 111 0.20 -12.22 -6.58
N ARG A 112 -0.39 -11.15 -6.06
CA ARG A 112 -0.29 -9.81 -6.64
C ARG A 112 0.34 -8.87 -5.64
N ARG A 113 1.04 -7.87 -6.16
CA ARG A 113 1.54 -6.72 -5.41
C ARG A 113 0.91 -5.47 -5.97
N LYS A 114 0.68 -4.51 -5.10
CA LYS A 114 0.13 -3.22 -5.50
C LYS A 114 0.93 -2.10 -4.86
N ILE A 115 1.26 -1.08 -5.64
CA ILE A 115 1.85 0.17 -5.18
C ILE A 115 0.74 1.21 -5.25
N MET A 116 0.36 1.77 -4.10
CA MET A 116 -0.70 2.77 -3.98
C MET A 116 -0.07 4.11 -3.62
N PHE A 117 -0.48 5.17 -4.30
CA PHE A 117 -0.07 6.53 -4.02
C PHE A 117 -1.25 7.24 -3.39
N VAL A 118 -1.11 7.62 -2.12
CA VAL A 118 -2.16 8.21 -1.32
C VAL A 118 -1.73 9.62 -0.93
N SER A 119 -2.52 10.62 -1.31
CA SER A 119 -2.22 12.00 -0.95
C SER A 119 -2.21 12.19 0.57
N SER A 120 -1.29 12.99 1.09
CA SER A 120 -1.05 13.10 2.53
C SER A 120 -2.25 13.64 3.32
N ASP A 121 -3.12 14.42 2.68
CA ASP A 121 -4.39 14.92 3.25
C ASP A 121 -5.43 13.82 3.52
N LYS A 122 -5.25 12.61 2.96
CA LYS A 122 -6.19 11.50 3.14
C LYS A 122 -5.94 10.66 4.39
N LEU A 123 -4.80 10.82 5.06
CA LEU A 123 -4.41 9.91 6.14
C LEU A 123 -5.39 9.94 7.32
N ASP A 124 -5.88 11.12 7.70
CA ASP A 124 -6.83 11.25 8.82
C ASP A 124 -8.16 10.55 8.50
N GLN A 125 -8.66 10.72 7.26
CA GLN A 125 -9.86 10.01 6.80
C GLN A 125 -9.65 8.50 6.77
N ILE A 126 -8.50 8.02 6.28
CA ILE A 126 -8.14 6.59 6.28
C ILE A 126 -8.14 6.05 7.71
N CYS A 127 -7.56 6.78 8.67
CA CYS A 127 -7.56 6.38 10.07
C CYS A 127 -8.98 6.27 10.63
N SER A 128 -9.86 7.22 10.31
CA SER A 128 -11.27 7.16 10.69
C SER A 128 -12.00 5.96 10.08
N ASP A 129 -11.76 5.67 8.80
CA ASP A 129 -12.39 4.55 8.11
C ASP A 129 -11.91 3.19 8.64
N ILE A 130 -10.61 3.07 8.98
CA ILE A 130 -10.06 1.90 9.66
C ILE A 130 -10.75 1.72 11.02
N GLU A 131 -10.87 2.81 11.79
CA GLU A 131 -11.53 2.77 13.10
C GLU A 131 -13.00 2.34 12.99
N GLN A 132 -13.72 2.76 11.95
CA GLN A 132 -15.10 2.33 11.70
C GLN A 132 -15.17 0.85 11.31
N LYS A 133 -14.27 0.38 10.43
CA LYS A 133 -14.22 -1.04 10.02
C LYS A 133 -13.92 -1.98 11.19
N LEU A 134 -13.08 -1.56 12.13
CA LEU A 134 -12.75 -2.36 13.32
C LEU A 134 -13.90 -2.45 14.35
N LYS A 135 -14.93 -1.58 14.25
CA LYS A 135 -16.10 -1.58 15.14
C LYS A 135 -17.28 -2.42 14.61
N GLN A 136 -17.21 -2.88 13.36
CA GLN A 136 -18.23 -3.72 12.71
C GLN A 136 -17.95 -5.20 12.97
#